data_AF-A0A521QRF3-F1
#
_entry.id   AF-A0A521QRF3-F1
#
_cell.length_a   1.000
_cell.length_b   1.000
_cell.length_c   1.000
_cell.angle_alpha   90.00
_cell.angle_beta   90.00
_cell.angle_gamma   90.00
#
_symmetry.space_group_name_H-M   'P 1'
#
loop_
_entity.id
_entity.type
_entity.pdbx_description
1 polymer ?
#
loop_
_entity_poly.entity_id
_entity_poly.type
_entity_poly.pdbx_seq_one_letter_code
_entity_poly.pdbx_strand_id
1 'polypeptide(L)' 'MTREIKSAAGALGISIHDHLVIGRKGRASFRSLGLLT' A
#
# COMPACT_ATOMS: atom_id res chain seq x y z
N MET A 1 2.96 9.29 -4.39
CA MET A 1 2.29 8.06 -4.89
C MET A 1 1.53 7.25 -3.83
N THR A 2 2.11 6.33 -3.03
CA THR A 2 1.32 5.43 -2.14
C THR A 2 0.37 6.17 -1.19
N ARG A 3 0.82 7.29 -0.60
CA ARG A 3 -0.01 8.15 0.25
C ARG A 3 -1.13 8.87 -0.51
N GLU A 4 -0.88 9.33 -1.73
CA GLU A 4 -1.89 9.94 -2.59
C GLU A 4 -2.98 8.93 -2.96
N ILE A 5 -2.57 7.71 -3.34
CA ILE A 5 -3.50 6.63 -3.66
C ILE A 5 -4.36 6.27 -2.43
N LYS A 6 -3.74 6.14 -1.24
CA LYS A 6 -4.48 5.91 0.01
C LYS A 6 -5.50 7.02 0.27
N SER A 7 -5.11 8.28 0.08
CA SER A 7 -5.99 9.44 0.25
C SER A 7 -7.19 9.40 -0.71
N ALA A 8 -6.92 9.16 -2.00
CA ALA A 8 -7.96 9.08 -3.03
C ALA A 8 -8.92 7.90 -2.79
N ALA A 9 -8.41 6.73 -2.42
CA ALA A 9 -9.23 5.57 -2.08
C ALA A 9 -10.10 5.85 -0.83
N GLY A 10 -9.54 6.52 0.17
CA GLY A 10 -10.28 6.90 1.38
C GLY A 10 -11.47 7.82 1.09
N ALA A 11 -11.34 8.77 0.16
CA ALA A 11 -12.46 9.62 -0.27
C ALA A 11 -13.61 8.83 -0.92
N LEU A 12 -13.32 7.65 -1.45
CA LEU A 12 -14.30 6.73 -2.04
C LEU A 12 -14.79 5.66 -1.05
N GLY A 13 -14.36 5.70 0.22
CA GLY A 13 -14.67 4.68 1.21
C GLY A 13 -13.96 3.35 0.97
N ILE A 14 -12.88 3.33 0.18
CA ILE A 14 -12.13 2.13 -0.18
C ILE A 14 -10.87 2.03 0.69
N SER A 15 -10.69 0.89 1.36
CA SER A 15 -9.47 0.60 2.13
C SER A 15 -8.37 0.00 1.27
N ILE A 16 -7.15 0.55 1.37
CA ILE A 16 -5.95 -0.08 0.82
C ILE A 16 -5.33 -0.98 1.89
N HIS A 17 -5.36 -2.30 1.68
CA HIS A 17 -4.85 -3.25 2.66
C HIS A 17 -3.33 -3.37 2.67
N ASP A 18 -2.69 -3.28 1.51
CA ASP A 18 -1.23 -3.33 1.41
C ASP A 18 -0.76 -2.73 0.07
N HIS A 19 0.51 -2.34 0.04
CA HIS A 19 1.24 -2.06 -1.19
C HIS A 19 2.38 -3.07 -1.29
N LEU A 20 2.27 -3.99 -2.25
CA LEU A 20 3.29 -5.01 -2.49
C LEU A 20 4.22 -4.59 -3.62
N VAL A 21 5.52 -4.59 -3.34
CA VAL A 21 6.55 -4.47 -4.37
C VAL A 21 7.08 -5.87 -4.64
N ILE A 22 6.85 -6.40 -5.85
CA ILE A 22 7.23 -7.75 -6.25
C ILE A 22 8.48 -7.69 -7.14
N GLY A 23 9.47 -8.52 -6.83
CA GLY A 23 10.68 -8.66 -7.63
C GLY A 23 10.94 -10.12 -8.00
N ARG A 24 12.00 -10.36 -8.78
CA ARG A 24 12.37 -11.70 -9.28
C ARG A 24 12.57 -12.76 -8.18
N LYS A 25 12.97 -12.35 -6.97
CA LYS A 25 13.18 -13.24 -5.81
C LYS A 25 12.49 -12.71 -4.54
N GLY A 26 11.20 -12.43 -4.62
CA GLY A 26 10.38 -12.18 -3.43
C GLY A 26 9.55 -10.91 -3.51
N ARG A 27 9.10 -10.45 -2.33
CA ARG A 27 8.19 -9.30 -2.18
C ARG A 27 8.47 -8.50 -0.92
N ALA A 28 8.25 -7.20 -0.99
CA ALA A 28 8.18 -6.31 0.17
C ALA A 28 6.74 -5.85 0.40
N SER A 29 6.28 -5.90 1.65
CA SER A 29 4.95 -5.46 2.08
C SER A 29 5.10 -4.15 2.84
N PHE A 30 4.44 -3.10 2.35
CA PHE A 30 4.48 -1.80 3.00
C PHE A 30 3.78 -1.84 4.36
N ARG A 31 2.70 -2.62 4.50
CA ARG A 31 2.05 -2.85 5.78
C ARG A 31 2.99 -3.53 6.78
N SER A 32 3.68 -4.60 6.37
CA SER A 32 4.60 -5.34 7.24
C SER A 32 5.82 -4.51 7.63
N LEU A 33 6.24 -3.59 6.75
CA LEU A 33 7.32 -2.64 7.00
C LEU A 33 6.86 -1.38 7.77
N GLY A 34 5.58 -1.26 8.14
CA GLY A 34 5.04 -0.09 8.85
C GLY A 34 4.95 1.19 8.01
N LEU A 35 5.04 1.07 6.68
CA LEU A 35 4.98 2.20 5.74
C LEU A 35 3.55 2.53 5.28
N LEU A 36 2.61 1.63 5.54
CA LEU A 36 1.18 1.82 5.28
C LEU A 36 0.40 1.56 6.57
N THR A 37 -0.16 2.64 7.12
CA THR A 37 -1.10 2.65 8.26
C THR A 37 -2.54 2.78 7.79
#